data_AF-A0A357EG05-F1
#
_entry.id   AF-A0A357EG05-F1
#
_cell.length_a   1.000
_cell.length_b   1.000
_cell.length_c   1.000
_cell.angle_alpha   90.00
_cell.angle_beta   90.00
_cell.angle_gamma   90.00
#
_symmetry.space_group_name_H-M   'P 1'
#
loop_
_entity.id
_entity.type
_entity.pdbx_description
1 polymer ?
#
loop_
_entity_poly.entity_id
_entity_poly.type
_entity_poly.pdbx_seq_one_letter_code
_entity_poly.pdbx_strand_id
1 'polypeptide(L)'
;MPLCIDSVDRRGNKEQFPIMSLSIAVVTNERNPIAHPGDVSKIASELKKGAKAMKGSVYVKDQRGQAIETPSETTDPPRNS
;
A
#
# COMPACT_ATOMS: atom_id res chain seq x y z
N MET A 1 7.52 -14.51 16.17
CA MET A 1 8.75 -14.16 15.42
C MET A 1 8.35 -13.20 14.31
N PRO A 2 9.01 -12.06 14.12
CA PRO A 2 8.70 -11.16 13.00
C PRO A 2 9.01 -11.87 11.68
N LEU A 3 8.09 -11.78 10.73
CA LEU A 3 8.29 -12.31 9.38
C LEU A 3 9.41 -11.49 8.71
N CYS A 4 10.44 -12.16 8.16
CA CYS A 4 11.58 -11.52 7.50
C CYS A 4 11.94 -12.26 6.21
N ILE A 5 12.57 -11.53 5.29
CA ILE A 5 13.12 -12.05 4.03
C ILE A 5 14.62 -12.20 4.24
N ASP A 6 15.12 -13.42 4.14
CA ASP A 6 16.56 -13.70 4.13
C ASP A 6 17.11 -13.52 2.71
N SER A 7 18.16 -12.73 2.55
CA SER A 7 18.89 -12.52 1.30
C SER A 7 20.39 -12.74 1.51
N VAL A 8 21.12 -12.92 0.42
CA VAL A 8 22.59 -13.01 0.44
C VAL A 8 23.15 -12.02 -0.58
N ASP A 9 24.05 -11.15 -0.14
CA ASP A 9 24.71 -10.20 -1.03
C ASP A 9 25.71 -10.91 -1.96
N ARG A 10 26.26 -10.17 -2.93
CA ARG A 10 27.24 -10.71 -3.90
C ARG A 10 28.57 -11.16 -3.27
N ARG A 11 28.80 -10.85 -2.00
CA ARG A 11 30.00 -11.19 -1.22
C ARG A 11 29.73 -12.36 -0.24
N GLY A 12 28.51 -12.89 -0.22
CA GLY A 12 28.11 -14.02 0.63
C GLY A 12 27.58 -13.61 2.02
N ASN A 13 27.37 -12.32 2.29
CA ASN A 13 26.84 -11.86 3.57
C ASN A 13 25.33 -12.06 3.61
N LYS A 14 24.83 -12.67 4.69
CA LYS A 14 23.39 -12.82 4.93
C LYS A 14 22.80 -11.49 5.38
N GLU A 15 21.74 -11.05 4.74
CA GLU A 15 20.97 -9.86 5.10
C GLU A 15 19.53 -10.24 5.41
N GLN A 16 19.02 -9.75 6.53
CA GLN A 16 17.63 -9.91 6.91
C GLN A 16 16.87 -8.61 6.70
N PHE A 17 15.89 -8.66 5.82
CA PHE A 17 14.98 -7.56 5.59
C PHE A 17 13.66 -7.84 6.32
N PRO A 18 13.13 -6.90 7.11
CA PRO A 18 11.75 -7.02 7.58
C PRO A 18 10.82 -7.13 6.37
N ILE A 19 9.64 -7.75 6.51
CA ILE A 19 8.66 -7.75 5.42
C ILE A 19 8.42 -6.32 4.95
N MET A 20 8.75 -6.07 3.69
CA MET A 20 8.61 -4.77 3.07
C MET A 20 7.13 -4.41 3.02
N SER A 21 6.77 -3.25 3.56
CA SER A 21 5.44 -2.69 3.42
C SER A 21 5.18 -2.26 1.97
N LEU A 22 4.08 -2.71 1.39
CA LEU A 22 3.62 -2.27 0.06
C LEU A 22 2.49 -1.24 0.18
N SER A 23 2.69 -0.02 -0.33
CA SER A 23 1.64 1.01 -0.37
C SER A 23 1.14 1.23 -1.80
N ILE A 24 -0.15 1.04 -2.03
CA ILE A 24 -0.83 1.21 -3.33
C ILE A 24 -1.83 2.36 -3.24
N ALA A 25 -1.74 3.32 -4.18
CA ALA A 25 -2.67 4.43 -4.30
C ALA A 25 -3.38 4.38 -5.67
N VAL A 26 -4.71 4.38 -5.69
CA VAL A 26 -5.54 4.29 -6.90
C VAL A 26 -6.32 5.58 -7.11
N VAL A 27 -6.17 6.20 -8.29
CA VAL A 27 -6.94 7.38 -8.72
C VAL A 27 -7.92 6.97 -9.80
N THR A 28 -9.19 7.35 -9.66
CA THR A 28 -10.25 6.97 -10.63
C THR A 28 -11.03 8.18 -11.10
N ASN A 29 -11.39 8.21 -12.37
CA ASN A 29 -12.30 9.21 -12.95
C ASN A 29 -13.79 8.82 -12.82
N GLU A 30 -14.10 7.68 -12.18
CA GLU A 30 -15.47 7.14 -12.04
C GLU A 30 -16.44 8.10 -11.35
N ARG A 31 -15.94 8.96 -10.46
CA ARG A 31 -16.76 9.84 -9.61
C ARG A 31 -16.48 11.32 -9.81
N ASN A 32 -15.28 11.67 -10.29
CA ASN A 32 -14.90 13.04 -10.61
C ASN A 32 -14.21 13.06 -11.97
N PRO A 33 -14.66 13.88 -12.94
CA PRO A 33 -13.97 14.04 -14.20
C PRO A 33 -12.58 14.63 -13.95
N ILE A 34 -11.57 13.98 -14.51
CA ILE A 34 -10.19 14.45 -14.50
C ILE A 34 -10.02 15.36 -15.71
N ALA A 35 -9.91 16.66 -15.48
CA ALA A 35 -9.80 17.65 -16.55
C ALA A 35 -8.40 17.67 -17.16
N HIS A 36 -7.35 17.52 -16.34
CA HIS A 36 -5.97 17.50 -16.81
C HIS A 36 -5.18 16.30 -16.26
N PRO A 37 -4.28 15.71 -17.08
CA PRO A 37 -3.40 14.63 -16.62
C PRO A 37 -2.54 15.00 -15.40
N GLY A 38 -2.20 16.28 -15.25
CA GLY A 38 -1.44 16.79 -14.09
C GLY A 38 -2.18 16.62 -12.76
N ASP A 39 -3.51 16.64 -12.78
CA ASP A 39 -4.34 16.48 -11.58
C ASP A 39 -4.17 15.06 -11.03
N VAL A 40 -4.14 14.06 -11.90
CA VAL A 40 -3.93 12.64 -11.53
C VAL A 40 -2.65 12.47 -10.73
N SER A 41 -1.55 13.03 -11.24
CA SER A 41 -0.23 12.94 -10.62
C SER A 41 -0.21 13.60 -9.23
N LYS A 42 -0.89 14.75 -9.09
CA LYS A 42 -1.01 15.45 -7.82
C LYS A 42 -1.80 14.63 -6.80
N ILE A 43 -2.98 14.16 -7.18
CA ILE A 43 -3.86 13.34 -6.34
C ILE A 43 -3.16 12.03 -5.93
N ALA A 44 -2.52 11.35 -6.89
CA ALA A 44 -1.80 10.12 -6.62
C ALA A 44 -0.64 10.33 -5.63
N SER A 45 0.06 11.46 -5.73
CA SER A 45 1.16 11.80 -4.82
C SER A 45 0.67 12.03 -3.39
N GLU A 46 -0.46 12.73 -3.23
CA GLU A 46 -1.10 12.95 -1.92
C GLU A 46 -1.56 11.64 -1.30
N LEU A 47 -2.28 10.80 -2.06
CA LEU A 47 -2.75 9.49 -1.59
C LEU A 47 -1.58 8.55 -1.24
N LYS A 48 -0.51 8.55 -2.06
CA LYS A 48 0.69 7.76 -1.81
C LYS A 48 1.44 8.24 -0.57
N LYS A 49 1.46 9.55 -0.30
CA LYS A 49 2.06 10.12 0.91
C LYS A 49 1.30 9.65 2.16
N GLY A 50 -0.03 9.67 2.12
CA GLY A 50 -0.86 9.11 3.19
C GLY A 50 -0.66 7.60 3.37
N ALA A 51 -0.62 6.85 2.26
CA ALA A 51 -0.42 5.41 2.29
C ALA A 51 0.92 4.98 2.88
N LYS A 52 2.00 5.72 2.59
CA LYS A 52 3.35 5.47 3.12
C LYS A 52 3.53 5.86 4.59
N ALA A 53 2.67 6.72 5.12
CA ALA A 53 2.72 7.12 6.53
C ALA A 53 2.12 6.04 7.46
N MET A 54 1.32 5.12 6.91
CA MET A 54 0.74 4.00 7.64
C MET A 54 1.71 2.82 7.69
N LYS A 55 1.73 2.11 8.82
CA LYS A 55 2.60 0.94 9.04
C LYS A 55 2.00 -0.29 8.38
N GLY A 56 2.83 -1.08 7.69
CA GLY A 56 2.39 -2.31 7.00
C GLY A 56 1.99 -2.06 5.56
N SER A 57 1.41 -3.07 4.91
CA SER A 57 0.92 -2.95 3.53
C SER A 57 -0.44 -2.26 3.51
N VAL A 58 -0.62 -1.30 2.61
CA VAL A 58 -1.73 -0.34 2.64
C VAL A 58 -2.25 -0.10 1.23
N TYR A 59 -3.57 -0.15 1.07
CA TYR A 59 -4.27 0.19 -0.16
C TYR A 59 -5.17 1.41 0.07
N VAL A 60 -5.01 2.46 -0.74
CA VAL A 60 -5.82 3.69 -0.67
C VAL A 60 -6.41 3.99 -2.04
N LYS A 61 -7.73 4.16 -2.12
CA LYS A 61 -8.44 4.62 -3.31
C LYS A 61 -8.86 6.08 -3.14
N ASP A 62 -8.77 6.88 -4.20
CA ASP A 62 -9.32 8.25 -4.20
C ASP A 62 -10.83 8.20 -3.91
N GLN A 63 -11.21 8.71 -2.74
CA GLN A 63 -12.58 8.69 -2.21
C GLN A 63 -13.12 10.11 -1.99
N ARG A 64 -12.67 11.12 -2.72
CA ARG A 64 -13.29 12.46 -2.69
C ARG A 64 -14.79 12.34 -3.03
N GLY A 65 -15.64 12.19 -2.00
CA GLY A 65 -17.07 11.88 -2.08
C GLY A 65 -17.59 10.61 -1.37
N GLN A 66 -16.77 9.76 -0.73
CA GLN A 66 -17.27 8.61 0.05
C GLN A 66 -16.52 8.39 1.36
N ALA A 67 -17.26 7.86 2.35
CA ALA A 67 -16.75 7.47 3.66
C ALA A 67 -15.62 6.45 3.51
N ILE A 68 -14.62 6.60 4.36
CA ILE A 68 -13.39 5.81 4.39
C ILE A 68 -13.76 4.35 4.71
N GLU A 69 -13.93 3.53 3.68
CA GLU A 69 -13.89 2.08 3.84
C GLU A 69 -12.42 1.69 3.99
N THR A 70 -11.98 1.52 5.23
CA THR A 70 -10.76 0.78 5.58
C THR A 70 -11.02 -0.69 5.31
N PRO A 71 -10.43 -1.32 4.26
CA PRO A 71 -10.54 -2.75 4.12
C PRO A 71 -9.55 -3.37 5.10
N SER A 72 -10.11 -3.79 6.23
CA SER A 72 -9.82 -5.06 6.89
C SER A 72 -8.52 -5.74 6.50
N GLU A 73 -7.57 -5.71 7.42
CA GLU A 73 -6.87 -6.90 7.91
C GLU A 73 -7.47 -8.20 7.35
N THR A 74 -6.82 -8.78 6.32
CA THR A 74 -7.07 -10.17 5.94
C THR A 74 -6.62 -11.02 7.12
N THR A 75 -7.56 -11.31 8.02
CA THR A 75 -7.44 -12.41 8.96
C THR A 75 -7.46 -13.66 8.09
N ASP A 76 -6.27 -14.21 7.83
CA ASP A 76 -6.16 -15.59 7.36
C ASP A 76 -7.01 -16.44 8.33
N PRO A 77 -8.01 -17.21 7.86
CA PRO A 77 -8.75 -18.09 8.75
C PRO A 77 -7.76 -19.10 9.36
N PRO A 78 -7.89 -19.44 10.65
CA PRO A 78 -7.03 -20.44 11.25
C PRO A 78 -7.21 -21.75 10.48
N ARG A 79 -6.11 -22.22 9.87
CA ARG A 79 -6.01 -23.54 9.26
C ARG A 79 -6.14 -24.56 10.40
N ASN A 80 -7.37 -24.95 10.71
CA ASN A 80 -7.68 -26.07 11.58
C ASN A 80 -7.20 -27.37 10.90
N SER A 81 -6.60 -28.24 11.70
CA SER A 81 -6.01 -29.55 11.41
C SER A 81 -6.97 -30.55 10.76
#